data_AF-A0A2W5GIV0-F1
#
_entry.id   AF-A0A2W5GIV0-F1
#
_cell.length_a   1.000
_cell.length_b   1.000
_cell.length_c   1.000
_cell.angle_alpha   90.00
_cell.angle_beta   90.00
_cell.angle_gamma   90.00
#
_symmetry.space_group_name_H-M   'P 1'
#
loop_
_entity.id
_entity.type
_entity.pdbx_description
1 polymer ?
#
loop_
_entity_poly.entity_id
_entity_poly.type
_entity_poly.pdbx_seq_one_letter_code
_entity_poly.pdbx_strand_id
1 'polypeptide(L)'
;MNIKGVADSAIIFRGNINFSFIKFLDRKAQVKSADFFALANYSTPIPSTNSWASRYKVGFLPIGFTSSTILNDADSDWYSYIQATVTTPYSTLINSTGITSKDNTLKGILTSVKDSSGLIRKKYDIVTQFYKNRYNIDLQRIGNGEK
;
A
#
# COMPACT_ATOMS: atom_id res chain seq x y z
N MET A 1 -5.47 -6.99 -29.76
CA MET A 1 -6.75 -7.27 -29.06
C MET A 1 -7.18 -5.97 -28.37
N ASN A 2 -8.28 -5.34 -28.83
CA ASN A 2 -8.73 -4.03 -28.36
C ASN A 2 -10.06 -4.23 -27.63
N ILE A 3 -10.05 -4.15 -26.29
CA ILE A 3 -11.27 -4.30 -25.48
C ILE A 3 -11.86 -2.91 -25.31
N LYS A 4 -12.80 -2.55 -26.19
CA LYS A 4 -13.59 -1.32 -26.05
C LYS A 4 -14.51 -1.45 -24.83
N GLY A 5 -14.49 -0.44 -23.94
CA GLY A 5 -15.56 -0.24 -22.95
C GLY A 5 -15.17 -0.25 -21.47
N VAL A 6 -13.90 -0.43 -21.10
CA VAL A 6 -13.52 -0.45 -19.68
C VAL A 6 -12.36 0.52 -19.44
N ALA A 7 -12.70 1.77 -19.09
CA ALA A 7 -11.71 2.74 -18.61
C ALA A 7 -10.93 2.20 -17.39
N ASP A 8 -11.55 1.32 -16.59
CA ASP A 8 -10.94 0.65 -15.45
C ASP A 8 -9.91 -0.42 -15.82
N SER A 9 -10.05 -1.14 -16.96
CA SER A 9 -9.14 -2.25 -17.28
C SER A 9 -7.72 -1.78 -17.54
N ALA A 10 -7.55 -0.64 -18.21
CA ALA A 10 -6.23 -0.09 -18.50
C ALA A 10 -5.53 0.43 -17.24
N ILE A 11 -6.27 1.05 -16.32
CA ILE A 11 -5.74 1.55 -15.03
C ILE A 11 -5.32 0.37 -14.15
N ILE A 12 -6.21 -0.62 -13.99
CA ILE A 12 -5.94 -1.85 -13.21
C ILE A 12 -4.77 -2.62 -13.81
N PHE A 13 -4.74 -2.77 -15.14
CA PHE A 13 -3.66 -3.46 -15.84
C PHE A 13 -2.31 -2.77 -15.61
N ARG A 14 -2.22 -1.45 -15.81
CA ARG A 14 -0.99 -0.69 -15.57
C ARG A 14 -0.53 -0.82 -14.12
N GLY A 15 -1.43 -0.66 -13.16
CA GLY A 15 -1.13 -0.81 -11.74
C GLY A 15 -0.55 -2.19 -11.41
N ASN A 16 -1.15 -3.25 -11.94
CA ASN A 16 -0.69 -4.63 -11.72
C ASN A 16 0.67 -4.92 -12.37
N ILE A 17 0.92 -4.42 -13.58
CA ILE A 17 2.21 -4.57 -14.26
C ILE A 17 3.31 -3.85 -13.48
N ASN A 18 3.07 -2.59 -13.09
CA ASN A 18 4.04 -1.81 -12.33
C ASN A 18 4.33 -2.44 -10.97
N PHE A 19 3.29 -2.86 -10.24
CA PHE A 19 3.48 -3.58 -8.98
C PHE A 19 4.31 -4.85 -9.16
N SER A 20 4.00 -5.66 -10.17
CA SER A 20 4.73 -6.91 -10.43
C SER A 20 6.20 -6.66 -10.78
N PHE A 21 6.48 -5.63 -11.57
CA PHE A 21 7.83 -5.23 -11.93
C PHE A 21 8.63 -4.76 -10.71
N ILE A 22 8.08 -3.85 -9.90
CA ILE A 22 8.75 -3.37 -8.68
C ILE A 22 8.98 -4.52 -7.70
N LYS A 23 7.97 -5.38 -7.49
CA LYS A 23 8.11 -6.57 -6.63
C LYS A 23 9.21 -7.52 -7.12
N PHE A 24 9.35 -7.67 -8.45
CA PHE A 24 10.43 -8.47 -9.03
C PHE A 24 11.81 -7.84 -8.79
N LEU A 25 11.96 -6.53 -9.01
CA LEU A 25 13.19 -5.80 -8.70
C LEU A 25 13.58 -5.97 -7.24
N ASP A 26 12.61 -5.86 -6.34
CA ASP A 26 12.83 -5.97 -4.89
C ASP A 26 13.37 -7.34 -4.48
N ARG A 27 12.83 -8.41 -5.06
CA ARG A 27 13.31 -9.78 -4.84
C ARG A 27 14.75 -9.99 -5.32
N LYS A 28 15.18 -9.23 -6.34
CA LYS A 28 16.54 -9.32 -6.89
C LYS A 28 17.54 -8.41 -6.16
N ALA A 29 17.12 -7.23 -5.72
CA ALA A 29 17.98 -6.26 -5.04
C ALA A 29 18.21 -6.58 -3.55
N GLN A 30 17.38 -7.43 -2.95
CA GLN A 30 17.41 -7.96 -1.57
C GLN A 30 17.43 -6.95 -0.40
N VAL A 31 17.69 -5.66 -0.63
CA VAL A 31 17.72 -4.66 0.42
C VAL A 31 16.38 -3.93 0.48
N LYS A 32 15.73 -3.98 1.64
CA LYS A 32 14.53 -3.19 2.00
C LYS A 32 14.85 -2.30 3.20
N SER A 33 14.04 -1.29 3.47
CA SER A 33 14.29 -0.35 4.58
C SER A 33 14.08 -1.02 5.95
N ALA A 34 15.13 -1.05 6.79
CA ALA A 34 15.01 -1.50 8.18
C ALA A 34 14.09 -0.60 9.01
N ASP A 35 14.08 0.70 8.73
CA ASP A 35 13.23 1.68 9.42
C ASP A 35 11.74 1.39 9.21
N PHE A 36 11.37 0.87 8.03
CA PHE A 36 9.99 0.45 7.78
C PHE A 36 9.59 -0.69 8.72
N PHE A 37 10.46 -1.71 8.82
CA PHE A 37 10.16 -2.89 9.62
C PHE A 37 10.17 -2.61 11.11
N ALA A 38 10.91 -1.60 11.57
CA ALA A 38 10.90 -1.16 12.95
C ALA A 38 9.55 -0.55 13.40
N LEU A 39 8.68 -0.15 12.46
CA LEU A 39 7.38 0.48 12.76
C LEU A 39 6.26 -0.50 13.08
N ALA A 40 6.48 -1.81 13.00
CA ALA A 40 5.45 -2.80 13.29
C ALA A 40 5.99 -4.02 14.04
N ASN A 41 5.13 -4.61 14.85
CA ASN A 41 5.41 -5.86 15.53
C ASN A 41 5.01 -7.04 14.63
N TYR A 42 5.99 -7.63 13.96
CA TYR A 42 5.84 -8.85 13.17
C TYR A 42 6.02 -10.12 14.01
N SER A 43 5.57 -10.13 15.25
CA SER A 43 5.43 -11.36 16.05
C SER A 43 4.04 -11.49 16.66
N THR A 44 3.22 -10.44 16.55
CA THR A 44 1.84 -10.41 17.04
C THR A 44 0.85 -10.55 15.89
N PRO A 45 -0.16 -11.44 16.01
CA PRO A 45 -1.23 -11.53 15.03
C PRO A 45 -1.86 -10.16 14.76
N ILE A 46 -2.03 -9.82 13.49
CA ILE A 46 -2.69 -8.58 13.08
C ILE A 46 -4.19 -8.70 13.43
N PRO A 47 -4.84 -7.61 13.90
CA PRO A 47 -6.29 -7.61 14.07
C PRO A 47 -7.00 -8.13 12.81
N SER A 48 -8.02 -8.96 13.03
CA SER A 48 -8.77 -9.63 11.97
C SER A 48 -9.43 -8.65 10.99
N THR A 49 -9.73 -9.12 9.79
CA THR A 49 -10.30 -8.33 8.69
C THR A 49 -11.72 -7.80 8.95
N ASN A 50 -12.37 -8.21 10.04
CA ASN A 50 -13.60 -7.58 10.53
C ASN A 50 -13.33 -6.35 11.45
N SER A 51 -12.06 -6.02 11.72
CA SER A 51 -11.61 -4.96 12.64
C SER A 51 -10.61 -4.01 11.98
N TRP A 52 -11.00 -3.43 10.82
CA TRP A 52 -10.15 -2.53 10.02
C TRP A 52 -9.58 -1.35 10.81
N ALA A 53 -10.38 -0.70 11.66
CA ALA A 53 -9.90 0.41 12.48
C ALA A 53 -8.73 0.00 13.39
N SER A 54 -8.82 -1.17 14.03
CA SER A 54 -7.74 -1.72 14.85
C SER A 54 -6.51 -2.06 14.02
N ARG A 55 -6.70 -2.57 12.80
CA ARG A 55 -5.63 -2.89 11.86
C ARG A 55 -4.89 -1.66 11.36
N TYR A 56 -5.62 -0.60 11.04
CA TYR A 56 -5.02 0.67 10.62
C TYR A 56 -4.26 1.35 11.75
N LYS A 57 -4.75 1.24 12.99
CA LYS A 57 -4.05 1.74 14.18
C LYS A 57 -2.65 1.13 14.35
N VAL A 58 -2.45 -0.12 13.92
CA VAL A 58 -1.14 -0.79 13.93
C VAL A 58 -0.40 -0.73 12.58
N GLY A 59 -0.86 0.09 11.65
CA GLY A 59 -0.13 0.42 10.43
C GLY A 59 -0.15 -0.65 9.33
N PHE A 60 -1.21 -1.45 9.22
CA PHE A 60 -1.35 -2.47 8.17
C PHE A 60 -2.47 -2.14 7.17
N LEU A 61 -2.20 -2.34 5.89
CA LEU A 61 -3.11 -2.01 4.77
C LEU A 61 -4.06 -3.17 4.40
N PRO A 62 -5.20 -2.88 3.74
CA PRO A 62 -6.20 -3.89 3.37
C PRO A 62 -5.82 -4.79 2.17
N ILE A 63 -4.65 -4.60 1.56
CA ILE A 63 -4.28 -5.22 0.28
C ILE A 63 -3.62 -6.59 0.48
N GLY A 64 -4.10 -7.62 -0.24
CA GLY A 64 -3.38 -8.88 -0.43
C GLY A 64 -3.60 -9.97 0.62
N PHE A 65 -4.57 -9.82 1.54
CA PHE A 65 -4.81 -10.79 2.60
C PHE A 65 -6.07 -11.62 2.33
N THR A 66 -5.91 -12.72 1.59
CA THR A 66 -6.86 -13.83 1.61
C THR A 66 -6.47 -14.77 2.74
N SER A 67 -7.35 -14.95 3.73
CA SER A 67 -7.23 -15.85 4.89
C SER A 67 -6.80 -15.21 6.21
N SER A 68 -7.64 -15.50 7.20
CA SER A 68 -7.85 -14.91 8.51
C SER A 68 -6.80 -15.28 9.58
N THR A 69 -5.61 -15.75 9.21
CA THR A 69 -4.70 -16.35 10.21
C THR A 69 -3.21 -16.15 9.94
N ILE A 70 -2.80 -15.18 9.12
CA ILE A 70 -1.41 -15.14 8.68
C ILE A 70 -0.63 -14.16 9.55
N LEU A 71 0.31 -14.72 10.31
CA LEU A 71 1.44 -14.03 10.91
C LEU A 71 1.94 -12.97 9.92
N ASN A 72 1.62 -11.71 10.23
CA ASN A 72 2.38 -10.49 9.96
C ASN A 72 3.68 -10.66 9.14
N ASP A 73 3.58 -11.04 7.86
CA ASP A 73 4.77 -11.17 7.02
C ASP A 73 5.26 -9.77 6.65
N ALA A 74 6.47 -9.43 7.11
CA ALA A 74 7.11 -8.14 6.88
C ALA A 74 7.23 -7.83 5.38
N ASP A 75 7.51 -8.85 4.58
CA ASP A 75 7.61 -8.72 3.13
C ASP A 75 6.25 -8.39 2.50
N SER A 76 5.20 -9.12 2.89
CA SER A 76 3.83 -8.84 2.43
C SER A 76 3.34 -7.46 2.86
N ASP A 77 3.70 -6.99 4.06
CA ASP A 77 3.41 -5.64 4.52
C ASP A 77 4.07 -4.60 3.60
N TRP A 78 5.38 -4.71 3.38
CA TRP A 78 6.12 -3.86 2.45
C TRP A 78 5.49 -3.84 1.05
N TYR A 79 5.18 -5.01 0.48
CA TYR A 79 4.55 -5.10 -0.83
C TYR A 79 3.15 -4.48 -0.87
N SER A 80 2.40 -4.52 0.24
CA SER A 80 1.08 -3.89 0.30
C SER A 80 1.17 -2.38 0.14
N TYR A 81 2.21 -1.73 0.70
CA TYR A 81 2.42 -0.29 0.53
C TYR A 81 2.85 0.07 -0.89
N ILE A 82 3.70 -0.74 -1.52
CA ILE A 82 4.04 -0.55 -2.94
C ILE A 82 2.77 -0.66 -3.78
N GLN A 83 1.99 -1.72 -3.58
CA GLN A 83 0.77 -1.96 -4.34
C GLN A 83 -0.22 -0.80 -4.16
N ALA A 84 -0.44 -0.34 -2.93
CA ALA A 84 -1.31 0.81 -2.65
C ALA A 84 -0.87 2.04 -3.42
N THR A 85 0.43 2.33 -3.38
CA THR A 85 1.01 3.54 -3.98
C THR A 85 0.92 3.53 -5.51
N VAL A 86 1.23 2.41 -6.17
CA VAL A 86 1.29 2.35 -7.64
C VAL A 86 -0.07 2.10 -8.31
N THR A 87 -1.08 1.70 -7.54
CA THR A 87 -2.43 1.42 -8.05
C THR A 87 -3.44 2.51 -7.75
N THR A 88 -3.13 3.43 -6.82
CA THR A 88 -4.08 4.43 -6.33
C THR A 88 -3.51 5.84 -6.46
N PRO A 89 -4.25 6.77 -7.10
CA PRO A 89 -3.86 8.18 -7.15
C PRO A 89 -3.72 8.78 -5.75
N TYR A 90 -2.76 9.66 -5.56
CA TYR A 90 -2.53 10.30 -4.26
C TYR A 90 -3.78 11.03 -3.76
N SER A 91 -4.51 11.70 -4.67
CA SER A 91 -5.77 12.39 -4.37
C SER A 91 -6.81 11.47 -3.73
N THR A 92 -6.87 10.20 -4.12
CA THR A 92 -7.74 9.19 -3.50
C THR A 92 -7.23 8.78 -2.13
N LEU A 93 -5.91 8.59 -1.97
CA LEU A 93 -5.29 8.18 -0.70
C LEU A 93 -5.49 9.20 0.43
N ILE A 94 -5.67 10.48 0.09
CA ILE A 94 -5.90 11.57 1.06
C ILE A 94 -7.36 12.03 1.14
N ASN A 95 -8.28 11.42 0.37
CA ASN A 95 -9.68 11.85 0.34
C ASN A 95 -10.44 11.32 1.56
N SER A 96 -10.75 12.20 2.51
CA SER A 96 -11.51 11.89 3.72
C SER A 96 -13.04 11.96 3.57
N THR A 97 -13.55 12.31 2.38
CA THR A 97 -14.98 12.54 2.18
C THR A 97 -15.76 11.22 2.19
N GLY A 98 -16.68 11.06 3.14
CA GLY A 98 -17.63 9.95 3.21
C GLY A 98 -17.01 8.60 3.59
N ILE A 99 -15.83 8.59 4.21
CA ILE A 99 -15.19 7.35 4.70
C ILE A 99 -15.33 7.23 6.23
N THR A 100 -15.13 6.02 6.74
CA THR A 100 -15.01 5.76 8.18
C THR A 100 -13.72 5.03 8.48
N SER A 101 -13.33 4.96 9.76
CA SER A 101 -12.18 4.17 10.20
C SER A 101 -12.31 2.66 9.93
N LYS A 102 -13.52 2.18 9.61
CA LYS A 102 -13.82 0.77 9.32
C LYS A 102 -13.87 0.44 7.84
N ASP A 103 -13.82 1.44 6.97
CA ASP A 103 -13.87 1.24 5.52
C ASP A 103 -12.58 0.54 5.03
N ASN A 104 -12.74 -0.57 4.31
CA ASN A 104 -11.67 -1.47 3.85
C ASN A 104 -11.03 -1.06 2.52
N THR A 105 -11.39 0.10 1.99
CA THR A 105 -10.77 0.66 0.78
C THR A 105 -9.55 1.52 1.10
N LEU A 106 -8.74 1.79 0.07
CA LEU A 106 -7.59 2.70 0.16
C LEU A 106 -7.95 4.19 0.18
N LYS A 107 -9.23 4.53 -0.06
CA LYS A 107 -9.67 5.92 -0.03
C LYS A 107 -9.44 6.53 1.35
N GLY A 108 -8.72 7.63 1.40
CA GLY A 108 -8.35 8.34 2.64
C GLY A 108 -7.51 7.51 3.61
N ILE A 109 -6.79 6.48 3.15
CA ILE A 109 -5.94 5.63 3.99
C ILE A 109 -4.77 6.40 4.63
N LEU A 110 -4.39 7.56 4.06
CA LEU A 110 -3.37 8.47 4.59
C LEU A 110 -3.96 9.63 5.42
N THR A 111 -5.25 9.56 5.75
CA THR A 111 -5.92 10.57 6.57
C THR A 111 -6.07 10.08 8.01
N SER A 112 -6.16 11.01 8.96
CA SER A 112 -6.36 10.69 10.38
C SER A 112 -7.65 9.90 10.68
N VAL A 113 -8.62 9.90 9.75
CA VAL A 113 -9.86 9.11 9.86
C VAL A 113 -9.56 7.61 9.87
N LYS A 114 -8.61 7.13 9.05
CA LYS A 114 -8.19 5.73 9.01
C LYS A 114 -6.86 5.53 9.75
N ASP A 115 -5.90 6.43 9.56
CA ASP A 115 -4.57 6.40 10.16
C ASP A 115 -4.48 7.23 11.45
N SER A 116 -5.27 6.86 12.46
CA SER A 116 -5.31 7.58 13.74
C SER A 116 -3.97 7.60 14.49
N SER A 117 -3.06 6.65 14.22
CA SER A 117 -1.73 6.58 14.84
C SER A 117 -0.62 7.24 14.01
N GLY A 118 -0.91 7.63 12.76
CA GLY A 118 0.08 8.16 11.82
C GLY A 118 1.09 7.13 11.31
N LEU A 119 0.92 5.85 11.64
CA LEU A 119 1.86 4.79 11.26
C LEU A 119 1.76 4.48 9.77
N ILE A 120 0.56 4.53 9.18
CA ILE A 120 0.38 4.27 7.75
C ILE A 120 1.09 5.34 6.95
N ARG A 121 0.93 6.61 7.31
CA ARG A 121 1.61 7.75 6.68
C ARG A 121 3.13 7.58 6.73
N LYS A 122 3.68 7.27 7.90
CA LYS A 122 5.13 7.06 8.07
C LYS A 122 5.65 5.93 7.19
N LYS A 123 4.96 4.78 7.17
CA LYS A 123 5.33 3.63 6.33
C LYS A 123 5.25 3.98 4.83
N TYR A 124 4.21 4.69 4.41
CA TYR A 124 4.06 5.19 3.05
C TYR A 124 5.22 6.12 2.65
N ASP A 125 5.59 7.06 3.53
CA ASP A 125 6.69 8.01 3.27
C ASP A 125 8.02 7.26 3.15
N ILE A 126 8.29 6.28 4.01
CA ILE A 126 9.51 5.46 3.94
C ILE A 126 9.58 4.70 2.62
N VAL A 127 8.49 4.03 2.22
CA VAL A 127 8.46 3.25 0.97
C VAL A 127 8.69 4.15 -0.23
N THR A 128 7.95 5.26 -0.34
CA THR A 128 8.07 6.17 -1.49
C THR A 128 9.47 6.79 -1.58
N GLN A 129 10.03 7.24 -0.45
CA GLN A 129 11.39 7.81 -0.40
C GLN A 129 12.46 6.76 -0.70
N PHE A 130 12.30 5.52 -0.22
CA PHE A 130 13.25 4.44 -0.48
C PHE A 130 13.43 4.19 -1.98
N TYR A 131 12.33 4.04 -2.73
CA TYR A 131 12.41 3.81 -4.17
C TYR A 131 12.90 5.04 -4.94
N LYS A 132 12.51 6.23 -4.50
CA LYS A 132 12.97 7.48 -5.12
C LYS A 132 14.48 7.67 -4.93
N ASN A 133 15.00 7.45 -3.73
CA ASN A 133 16.40 7.70 -3.43
C ASN A 133 17.32 6.59 -3.94
N ARG A 134 16.89 5.32 -3.85
CA ARG A 134 17.76 4.17 -4.18
C ARG A 134 17.71 3.77 -5.64
N TYR A 135 16.57 3.96 -6.30
CA TYR A 135 16.36 3.50 -7.67
C TYR A 135 15.91 4.61 -8.63
N ASN A 136 15.78 5.87 -8.15
CA ASN A 136 15.22 6.97 -8.93
C ASN A 136 13.81 6.67 -9.47
N ILE A 137 13.02 5.88 -8.71
CA ILE A 137 11.65 5.50 -9.06
C ILE A 137 10.68 6.26 -8.17
N ASP A 138 9.86 7.12 -8.78
CA ASP A 138 8.74 7.77 -8.08
C ASP A 138 7.49 6.90 -8.15
N LEU A 139 7.24 6.12 -7.09
CA LEU A 139 6.09 5.22 -7.04
C LEU A 139 4.75 5.97 -7.12
N GLN A 140 4.65 7.16 -6.54
CA GLN A 140 3.38 7.89 -6.51
C GLN A 140 3.08 8.51 -7.87
N ARG A 141 4.09 8.93 -8.62
CA ARG A 141 3.94 9.34 -10.03
C ARG A 141 3.30 8.23 -10.87
N ILE A 142 3.70 6.97 -10.62
CA ILE A 142 3.09 5.80 -11.25
C ILE A 142 1.61 5.67 -10.85
N GLY A 143 1.30 5.77 -9.56
CA GLY A 143 -0.08 5.70 -9.04
C GLY A 143 -0.99 6.81 -9.55
N ASN A 144 -0.44 7.98 -9.83
CA ASN A 144 -1.16 9.10 -10.46
C ASN A 144 -1.44 8.87 -11.95
N GLY A 145 -0.85 7.84 -12.57
CA GLY A 145 -1.00 7.54 -13.99
C GLY A 145 -0.20 8.48 -14.90
N GLU A 146 0.83 9.14 -14.36
CA GLU A 146 1.71 10.03 -15.12
C GLU A 146 2.66 9.21 -16.02
N LYS A 147 3.01 9.76 -17.19
CA LYS A 147 3.94 9.16 -18.15
C LYS A 147 5.37 9.62 -17.90
#